data_AF-A0A2D4TUF4-F1
#
_entry.id   AF-A0A2D4TUF4-F1
#
_cell.length_a   1.000
_cell.length_b   1.000
_cell.length_c   1.000
_cell.angle_alpha   90.00
_cell.angle_beta   90.00
_cell.angle_gamma   90.00
#
_symmetry.space_group_name_H-M   'P 1'
#
loop_
_entity.id
_entity.type
_entity.pdbx_description
1 polymer ?
#
loop_
_entity_poly.entity_id
_entity_poly.type
_entity_poly.pdbx_seq_one_letter_code
_entity_poly.pdbx_strand_id
1 'polypeptide(L)'
;MLVVVLGVVLALAANEWRQNRAEAAEANTALTEIVRELGANRQAVATALEYHRGLVDRIVQVADTPAQLSLRDFSRGFISPAQVHRTAWSSAAEIGTLSNMSYESVLVLSRVYAQQENYQEQAKSVGQIIYSELYSGGTSAIIANSANLAGVLQTFTYREQQLLAAYDTLLSKTFIEVQQQLQAD
;
A
#
# COMPACT_ATOMS: atom_id res chain seq x y z
N MET A 1 -48.05 31.54 -15.25
CA MET A 1 -47.10 31.29 -14.13
C MET A 1 -46.58 29.85 -14.10
N LEU A 2 -47.41 28.82 -14.35
CA LEU A 2 -46.99 27.41 -14.42
C LEU A 2 -45.82 27.12 -15.37
N VAL A 3 -45.75 27.76 -16.54
CA VAL A 3 -44.69 27.54 -17.54
C VAL A 3 -43.32 28.04 -17.05
N VAL A 4 -43.29 29.11 -16.25
CA VAL A 4 -42.06 29.66 -15.67
C VAL A 4 -41.53 28.75 -14.56
N VAL A 5 -42.41 28.23 -13.71
CA VAL A 5 -42.05 27.26 -12.66
C VAL A 5 -41.52 25.97 -13.28
N LEU A 6 -42.17 25.47 -14.34
CA LEU A 6 -41.71 24.26 -15.06
C LEU A 6 -40.33 24.46 -15.70
N GLY A 7 -40.08 25.64 -16.29
CA GLY A 7 -38.77 25.98 -16.86
C GLY A 7 -37.65 26.00 -15.82
N VAL A 8 -37.91 26.55 -14.63
CA VAL A 8 -36.93 26.56 -13.52
C VAL A 8 -36.66 25.14 -13.01
N VAL A 9 -37.70 24.31 -12.81
CA VAL A 9 -37.53 22.92 -12.35
C VAL A 9 -36.70 22.09 -13.34
N LEU A 10 -36.95 22.24 -14.65
CA LEU A 10 -36.18 21.54 -15.69
C LEU A 10 -34.72 22.00 -15.76
N ALA A 11 -34.48 23.30 -15.59
CA ALA A 11 -33.12 23.84 -15.54
C ALA A 11 -32.33 23.33 -14.33
N LEU A 12 -32.97 23.24 -13.15
CA LEU A 12 -32.37 22.60 -11.99
C LEU A 12 -32.10 21.12 -12.25
N ALA A 13 -33.09 20.36 -12.74
CA ALA A 13 -32.90 18.93 -13.02
C ALA A 13 -31.77 18.65 -14.03
N ALA A 14 -31.64 19.48 -15.07
CA ALA A 14 -30.55 19.38 -16.04
C ALA A 14 -29.19 19.74 -15.41
N ASN A 15 -29.14 20.74 -14.53
CA ASN A 15 -27.93 21.10 -13.80
C ASN A 15 -27.50 20.00 -12.82
N GLU A 16 -28.44 19.46 -12.04
CA GLU A 16 -28.24 18.31 -11.14
C GLU A 16 -27.74 17.09 -11.90
N TRP A 17 -28.35 16.76 -13.05
CA TRP A 17 -27.89 15.64 -13.86
C TRP A 17 -26.46 15.82 -14.39
N ARG A 18 -26.13 17.01 -14.87
CA ARG A 18 -24.77 17.34 -15.32
C ARG A 18 -23.77 17.28 -14.18
N GLN A 19 -24.15 17.79 -13.02
CA GLN A 19 -23.32 17.82 -11.82
C GLN A 19 -23.05 16.40 -11.29
N ASN A 20 -24.08 15.56 -11.16
CA ASN A 20 -23.95 14.16 -10.81
C ASN A 20 -23.05 13.38 -11.79
N ARG A 21 -23.14 13.67 -13.10
CA ARG A 21 -22.25 13.07 -14.11
C ARG A 21 -20.79 13.51 -13.95
N ALA A 22 -20.56 14.77 -13.64
CA ALA A 22 -19.21 15.30 -13.40
C ALA A 22 -18.59 14.69 -12.13
N GLU A 23 -19.38 14.63 -11.04
CA GLU A 23 -19.00 14.03 -9.76
C GLU A 23 -18.66 12.53 -9.91
N ALA A 24 -19.44 11.78 -10.70
CA ALA A 24 -19.15 10.38 -11.01
C ALA A 24 -17.86 10.20 -11.84
N ALA A 25 -17.61 11.07 -12.81
CA ALA A 25 -16.39 11.03 -13.61
C ALA A 25 -15.13 11.33 -12.77
N GLU A 26 -15.24 12.27 -11.83
CA GLU A 26 -14.17 12.60 -10.89
C GLU A 26 -13.90 11.43 -9.94
N ALA A 27 -14.95 10.80 -9.39
CA ALA A 27 -14.84 9.60 -8.56
C ALA A 27 -14.13 8.45 -9.29
N ASN A 28 -14.50 8.20 -10.55
CA ASN A 28 -13.87 7.16 -11.36
C ASN A 28 -12.40 7.45 -11.65
N THR A 29 -12.04 8.72 -11.86
CA THR A 29 -10.66 9.15 -12.06
C THR A 29 -9.85 8.92 -10.78
N ALA A 30 -10.36 9.36 -9.63
CA ALA A 30 -9.70 9.13 -8.33
C ALA A 30 -9.54 7.64 -8.01
N LEU A 31 -10.57 6.83 -8.26
CA LEU A 31 -10.51 5.38 -8.07
C LEU A 31 -9.45 4.74 -8.96
N THR A 32 -9.36 5.16 -10.23
CA THR A 32 -8.35 4.66 -11.17
C THR A 32 -6.92 4.95 -10.68
N GLU A 33 -6.67 6.17 -10.21
CA GLU A 33 -5.36 6.54 -9.66
C GLU A 33 -5.05 5.81 -8.36
N ILE A 34 -6.04 5.63 -7.48
CA ILE A 34 -5.90 4.83 -6.26
C ILE A 34 -5.55 3.37 -6.59
N VAL A 35 -6.23 2.76 -7.56
CA VAL A 35 -5.95 1.38 -8.01
C VAL A 35 -4.53 1.28 -8.58
N ARG A 36 -4.10 2.26 -9.37
CA ARG A 36 -2.73 2.33 -9.90
C ARG A 36 -1.70 2.44 -8.77
N GLU A 37 -1.93 3.30 -7.79
CA GLU A 37 -1.08 3.45 -6.60
C GLU A 37 -0.98 2.14 -5.81
N LEU A 38 -2.11 1.47 -5.56
CA LEU A 38 -2.15 0.17 -4.86
C LEU A 38 -1.40 -0.92 -5.65
N GLY A 39 -1.51 -0.94 -6.97
CA GLY A 39 -0.75 -1.85 -7.82
C GLY A 39 0.77 -1.63 -7.72
N ALA A 40 1.22 -0.38 -7.73
CA ALA A 40 2.63 -0.03 -7.55
C ALA A 40 3.12 -0.41 -6.14
N ASN A 41 2.34 -0.10 -5.10
CA ASN A 41 2.67 -0.45 -3.71
C ASN A 41 2.76 -1.97 -3.53
N ARG A 42 1.83 -2.73 -4.10
CA ARG A 42 1.87 -4.19 -4.09
C ARG A 42 3.18 -4.71 -4.69
N GLN A 43 3.61 -4.18 -5.83
CA GLN A 43 4.86 -4.60 -6.46
C GLN A 43 6.08 -4.28 -5.58
N ALA A 44 6.09 -3.12 -4.92
CA ALA A 44 7.15 -2.75 -3.98
C ALA A 44 7.20 -3.72 -2.78
N VAL A 45 6.06 -4.06 -2.19
CA VAL A 45 5.95 -5.02 -1.08
C VAL A 45 6.37 -6.42 -1.50
N ALA A 46 5.99 -6.87 -2.70
CA ALA A 46 6.42 -8.17 -3.24
C ALA A 46 7.95 -8.24 -3.38
N THR A 47 8.56 -7.15 -3.84
CA THR A 47 10.02 -7.05 -4.01
C THR A 47 10.75 -7.04 -2.65
N ALA A 48 10.19 -6.37 -1.65
CA ALA A 48 10.74 -6.38 -0.29
C ALA A 48 10.63 -7.77 0.37
N LEU A 49 9.47 -8.43 0.19
CA LEU A 49 9.23 -9.78 0.68
C LEU A 49 10.22 -10.79 0.12
N GLU A 50 10.47 -10.76 -1.19
CA GLU A 50 11.45 -11.63 -1.83
C GLU A 50 12.85 -11.43 -1.24
N TYR A 51 13.25 -10.17 -1.07
CA TYR A 51 14.54 -9.83 -0.47
C TYR A 51 14.66 -10.34 0.97
N HIS A 52 13.67 -10.07 1.82
CA HIS A 52 13.69 -10.48 3.22
C HIS A 52 13.65 -12.00 3.38
N ARG A 53 12.87 -12.72 2.56
CA ARG A 53 12.89 -14.19 2.54
C ARG A 53 14.25 -14.73 2.16
N GLY A 54 14.86 -14.20 1.10
CA GLY A 54 16.20 -14.61 0.68
C GLY A 54 17.25 -14.40 1.78
N LEU A 55 17.16 -13.29 2.54
CA LEU A 55 18.02 -13.08 3.69
C LEU A 55 17.78 -14.08 4.83
N VAL A 56 16.52 -14.39 5.16
CA VAL A 56 16.19 -15.40 6.17
C VAL A 56 16.75 -16.76 5.76
N ASP A 57 16.52 -17.19 4.53
CA ASP A 57 17.01 -18.46 4.00
C ASP A 57 18.54 -18.52 4.07
N ARG A 58 19.21 -17.42 3.69
CA ARG A 58 20.67 -17.31 3.76
C ARG A 58 21.19 -17.41 5.19
N ILE A 59 20.57 -16.71 6.14
CA ILE A 59 20.98 -16.75 7.56
C ILE A 59 20.77 -18.14 8.13
N VAL A 60 19.64 -18.79 7.84
CA VAL A 60 19.33 -20.15 8.30
C VAL A 60 20.33 -21.16 7.73
N GLN A 61 20.68 -21.04 6.45
CA GLN A 61 21.63 -21.94 5.79
C GLN A 61 23.01 -21.96 6.47
N VAL A 62 23.43 -20.84 7.05
CA VAL A 62 24.76 -20.68 7.67
C VAL A 62 24.69 -20.54 9.19
N ALA A 63 23.57 -20.92 9.81
CA ALA A 63 23.34 -20.77 11.25
C ALA A 63 24.42 -21.46 12.10
N ASP A 64 24.92 -22.61 11.66
CA ASP A 64 25.98 -23.37 12.34
C ASP A 64 27.39 -22.81 12.06
N THR A 65 27.53 -21.89 11.10
CA THR A 65 28.80 -21.24 10.78
C THR A 65 28.61 -19.75 10.45
N PRO A 66 28.20 -18.91 11.42
CA PRO A 66 27.83 -17.51 11.17
C PRO A 66 28.96 -16.65 10.58
N ALA A 67 30.21 -17.06 10.75
CA ALA A 67 31.39 -16.42 10.13
C ALA A 67 31.36 -16.43 8.59
N GLN A 68 30.45 -17.19 7.98
CA GLN A 68 30.21 -17.20 6.53
C GLN A 68 29.30 -16.07 6.04
N LEU A 69 28.62 -15.34 6.94
CA LEU A 69 27.87 -14.15 6.59
C LEU A 69 28.82 -12.97 6.40
N SER A 70 28.57 -12.20 5.34
CA SER A 70 29.33 -11.03 4.98
C SER A 70 28.39 -9.88 4.61
N LEU A 71 28.93 -8.67 4.53
CA LEU A 71 28.17 -7.53 4.04
C LEU A 71 27.61 -7.71 2.62
N ARG A 72 28.21 -8.60 1.81
CA ARG A 72 27.75 -8.86 0.45
C ARG A 72 26.42 -9.62 0.42
N ASP A 73 26.11 -10.37 1.48
CA ASP A 73 24.82 -11.05 1.62
C ASP A 73 23.68 -10.04 1.83
N PHE A 74 23.98 -8.83 2.33
CA PHE A 74 23.02 -7.76 2.62
C PHE A 74 23.03 -6.65 1.56
N SER A 75 22.82 -7.01 0.30
CA SER A 75 23.00 -6.11 -0.86
C SER A 75 22.14 -4.84 -0.84
N ARG A 76 21.03 -4.84 -0.10
CA ARG A 76 20.13 -3.68 0.08
C ARG A 76 20.08 -3.19 1.54
N GLY A 77 21.07 -3.59 2.35
CA GLY A 77 21.10 -3.37 3.79
C GLY A 77 20.49 -4.52 4.59
N PHE A 78 20.65 -4.47 5.91
CA PHE A 78 20.18 -5.54 6.81
C PHE A 78 18.66 -5.70 6.80
N ILE A 79 17.93 -4.61 6.55
CA ILE A 79 16.47 -4.59 6.36
C ILE A 79 16.18 -3.57 5.27
N SER A 80 15.28 -3.91 4.34
CA SER A 80 14.92 -3.08 3.19
C SER A 80 13.40 -3.09 2.99
N PRO A 81 12.63 -2.37 3.82
CA PRO A 81 11.18 -2.32 3.71
C PRO A 81 10.73 -1.64 2.41
N ALA A 82 9.55 -2.00 1.93
CA ALA A 82 8.97 -1.40 0.74
C ALA A 82 8.66 0.09 0.94
N GLN A 83 8.98 0.87 -0.10
CA GLN A 83 8.52 2.25 -0.20
C GLN A 83 7.13 2.24 -0.83
N VAL A 84 6.13 2.59 -0.04
CA VAL A 84 4.72 2.61 -0.44
C VAL A 84 4.15 4.02 -0.31
N HIS A 85 3.24 4.36 -1.22
CA HIS A 85 2.65 5.69 -1.34
C HIS A 85 1.18 5.70 -0.90
N ARG A 86 0.67 6.88 -0.55
CA ARG A 86 -0.74 7.11 -0.20
C ARG A 86 -1.26 8.41 -0.82
N THR A 87 -0.57 8.92 -1.83
CA THR A 87 -0.79 10.25 -2.38
C THR A 87 -2.13 10.30 -3.10
N ALA A 88 -2.45 9.32 -3.93
CA ALA A 88 -3.73 9.27 -4.63
C ALA A 88 -4.90 9.22 -3.63
N TRP A 89 -4.78 8.39 -2.59
CA TRP A 89 -5.77 8.30 -1.52
C TRP A 89 -5.91 9.59 -0.73
N SER A 90 -4.81 10.17 -0.25
CA SER A 90 -4.84 11.41 0.55
C SER A 90 -5.38 12.57 -0.28
N SER A 91 -4.96 12.73 -1.53
CA SER A 91 -5.47 13.80 -2.40
C SER A 91 -6.96 13.66 -2.67
N ALA A 92 -7.45 12.44 -2.96
CA ALA A 92 -8.88 12.20 -3.15
C ALA A 92 -9.71 12.50 -1.89
N ALA A 93 -9.15 12.21 -0.70
CA ALA A 93 -9.79 12.54 0.57
C ALA A 93 -9.82 14.06 0.82
N GLU A 94 -8.71 14.75 0.56
CA GLU A 94 -8.55 16.19 0.79
C GLU A 94 -9.47 17.04 -0.09
N ILE A 95 -9.61 16.68 -1.37
CA ILE A 95 -10.47 17.41 -2.31
C ILE A 95 -11.94 16.96 -2.26
N GLY A 96 -12.27 15.96 -1.42
CA GLY A 96 -13.64 15.51 -1.17
C GLY A 96 -14.22 14.53 -2.20
N THR A 97 -13.45 14.10 -3.20
CA THR A 97 -13.89 13.17 -4.25
C THR A 97 -14.37 11.83 -3.69
N LEU A 98 -13.86 11.40 -2.53
CA LEU A 98 -14.31 10.16 -1.87
C LEU A 98 -15.79 10.18 -1.47
N SER A 99 -16.41 11.35 -1.31
CA SER A 99 -17.83 11.48 -0.96
C SER A 99 -18.77 10.99 -2.07
N ASN A 100 -18.27 10.94 -3.31
CA ASN A 100 -18.98 10.46 -4.49
C ASN A 100 -18.82 8.93 -4.71
N MET A 101 -18.07 8.25 -3.85
CA MET A 101 -17.90 6.80 -3.88
C MET A 101 -18.86 6.10 -2.93
N SER A 102 -19.09 4.80 -3.14
CA SER A 102 -19.87 4.01 -2.18
C SER A 102 -19.14 3.94 -0.82
N TYR A 103 -19.90 3.95 0.28
CA TYR A 103 -19.35 3.79 1.62
C TYR A 103 -18.53 2.49 1.75
N GLU A 104 -18.98 1.40 1.15
CA GLU A 104 -18.27 0.11 1.18
C GLU A 104 -16.90 0.22 0.51
N SER A 105 -16.81 0.86 -0.67
CA SER A 105 -15.54 1.07 -1.38
C SER A 105 -14.57 1.90 -0.54
N VAL A 106 -15.04 3.01 0.05
CA VAL A 106 -14.23 3.88 0.93
C VAL A 106 -13.76 3.12 2.18
N LEU A 107 -14.61 2.29 2.78
CA LEU A 107 -14.28 1.49 3.94
C LEU A 107 -13.22 0.42 3.63
N VAL A 108 -13.34 -0.26 2.49
CA VAL A 108 -12.36 -1.27 2.07
C VAL A 108 -11.01 -0.62 1.76
N LEU A 109 -10.99 0.50 1.04
CA LEU A 109 -9.77 1.26 0.76
C LEU A 109 -9.09 1.76 2.04
N SER A 110 -9.85 2.38 2.95
CA SER A 110 -9.30 2.92 4.19
C SER A 110 -8.66 1.84 5.07
N ARG A 111 -9.24 0.63 5.12
CA ARG A 111 -8.64 -0.52 5.84
C ARG A 111 -7.29 -0.93 5.26
N VAL A 112 -7.16 -0.97 3.93
CA VAL A 112 -5.89 -1.31 3.27
C VAL A 112 -4.84 -0.25 3.56
N TYR A 113 -5.18 1.03 3.46
CA TYR A 113 -4.24 2.12 3.79
C TYR A 113 -3.86 2.15 5.27
N ALA A 114 -4.77 1.82 6.18
CA ALA A 114 -4.44 1.67 7.60
C ALA A 114 -3.46 0.51 7.84
N GLN A 115 -3.63 -0.61 7.14
CA GLN A 115 -2.68 -1.73 7.22
C GLN A 115 -1.30 -1.35 6.65
N GLN A 116 -1.27 -0.59 5.56
CA GLN A 116 -0.05 -0.03 4.99
C GLN A 116 0.67 0.92 5.95
N GLU A 117 -0.07 1.80 6.62
CA GLU A 117 0.47 2.73 7.62
C GLU A 117 1.12 1.98 8.79
N ASN A 118 0.44 0.98 9.34
CA ASN A 118 1.00 0.11 10.39
C ASN A 118 2.31 -0.58 9.95
N TYR A 119 2.39 -1.03 8.69
CA TYR A 119 3.62 -1.59 8.13
C TYR A 119 4.76 -0.55 8.07
N GLN A 120 4.47 0.67 7.62
CA GLN A 120 5.46 1.75 7.54
C GLN A 120 5.94 2.19 8.94
N GLU A 121 5.05 2.24 9.93
CA GLU A 121 5.42 2.56 11.31
C GLU A 121 6.35 1.51 11.91
N GLN A 122 6.03 0.23 11.72
CA GLN A 122 6.91 -0.86 12.14
C GLN A 122 8.27 -0.78 11.43
N ALA A 123 8.26 -0.55 10.12
CA ALA A 123 9.48 -0.38 9.32
C ALA A 123 10.38 0.73 9.87
N LYS A 124 9.78 1.88 10.20
CA LYS A 124 10.47 3.02 10.81
C LYS A 124 11.06 2.67 12.18
N SER A 125 10.28 2.04 13.05
CA SER A 125 10.72 1.66 14.41
C SER A 125 11.90 0.69 14.36
N VAL A 126 11.83 -0.35 13.53
CA VAL A 126 12.93 -1.30 13.39
C VAL A 126 14.15 -0.64 12.74
N GLY A 127 13.94 0.20 11.73
CA GLY A 127 15.03 0.95 11.09
C GLY A 127 15.84 1.75 12.11
N GLN A 128 15.16 2.43 13.05
CA GLN A 128 15.83 3.18 14.12
C GLN A 128 16.71 2.28 15.02
N ILE A 129 16.22 1.08 15.36
CA ILE A 129 16.98 0.11 16.15
C ILE A 129 18.21 -0.38 15.37
N ILE A 130 18.04 -0.76 14.11
CA ILE A 130 19.14 -1.23 13.25
C ILE A 130 20.19 -0.13 13.07
N TYR A 131 19.78 1.12 12.81
CA TYR A 131 20.72 2.23 12.70
C TYR A 131 21.46 2.49 14.02
N SER A 132 20.76 2.44 15.15
CA SER A 132 21.39 2.58 16.47
C SER A 132 22.48 1.52 16.67
N GLU A 133 22.20 0.26 16.33
CA GLU A 133 23.15 -0.84 16.45
C GLU A 133 24.33 -0.70 15.46
N LEU A 134 24.06 -0.21 14.24
CA LEU A 134 25.09 0.11 13.27
C LEU A 134 26.06 1.18 13.77
N TYR A 135 25.55 2.22 14.43
CA TYR A 135 26.38 3.30 14.97
C TYR A 135 27.18 2.87 16.21
N SER A 136 26.62 1.99 17.05
CA SER A 136 27.29 1.55 18.29
C SER A 136 28.30 0.43 18.06
N GLY A 137 27.93 -0.61 17.32
CA GLY A 137 28.69 -1.85 17.18
C GLY A 137 29.18 -2.14 15.75
N GLY A 138 28.82 -1.28 14.79
CA GLY A 138 29.15 -1.49 13.39
C GLY A 138 28.39 -2.67 12.76
N THR A 139 28.77 -3.00 11.54
CA THR A 139 28.12 -4.05 10.76
C THR A 139 28.39 -5.46 11.31
N SER A 140 29.54 -5.67 11.94
CA SER A 140 29.91 -6.94 12.58
C SER A 140 29.01 -7.30 13.76
N ALA A 141 28.55 -6.33 14.54
CA ALA A 141 27.66 -6.58 15.67
C ALA A 141 26.30 -7.15 15.22
N ILE A 142 25.78 -6.65 14.10
CA ILE A 142 24.52 -7.15 13.52
C ILE A 142 24.70 -8.56 12.95
N ILE A 143 25.80 -8.80 12.23
CA ILE A 143 26.10 -10.13 11.67
C ILE A 143 26.31 -11.17 12.79
N ALA A 144 26.99 -10.80 13.87
CA ALA A 144 27.17 -11.66 15.04
C ALA A 144 25.82 -12.02 15.70
N ASN A 145 24.82 -11.14 15.62
CA ASN A 145 23.46 -11.35 16.11
C ASN A 145 22.47 -11.77 15.00
N SER A 146 22.96 -12.49 13.99
CA SER A 146 22.16 -12.91 12.81
C SER A 146 20.89 -13.69 13.15
N ALA A 147 20.87 -14.45 14.25
CA ALA A 147 19.64 -15.13 14.72
C ALA A 147 18.52 -14.14 15.09
N ASN A 148 18.84 -13.05 15.79
CA ASN A 148 17.88 -12.00 16.12
C ASN A 148 17.45 -11.25 14.86
N LEU A 149 18.39 -10.98 13.95
CA LEU A 149 18.09 -10.38 12.65
C LEU A 149 17.11 -11.26 11.85
N ALA A 150 17.30 -12.59 11.84
CA ALA A 150 16.38 -13.52 11.17
C ALA A 150 14.97 -13.44 11.78
N GLY A 151 14.83 -13.36 13.10
CA GLY A 151 13.52 -13.19 13.75
C GLY A 151 12.83 -11.88 13.38
N VAL A 152 13.59 -10.78 13.27
CA VAL A 152 13.08 -9.50 12.78
C VAL A 152 12.63 -9.61 11.33
N LEU A 153 13.47 -10.18 10.46
CA LEU A 153 13.14 -10.38 9.04
C LEU A 153 11.92 -11.28 8.85
N GLN A 154 11.77 -12.35 9.64
CA GLN A 154 10.58 -13.19 9.63
C GLN A 154 9.31 -12.37 9.96
N THR A 155 9.40 -11.46 10.93
CA THR A 155 8.29 -10.55 11.25
C THR A 155 7.93 -9.66 10.04
N PHE A 156 8.93 -9.12 9.33
CA PHE A 156 8.69 -8.38 8.09
C PHE A 156 8.02 -9.25 7.03
N THR A 157 8.56 -10.44 6.75
CA THR A 157 8.00 -11.33 5.73
C THR A 157 6.53 -11.66 6.01
N TYR A 158 6.18 -11.88 7.28
CA TYR A 158 4.80 -12.11 7.70
C TYR A 158 3.90 -10.91 7.41
N ARG A 159 4.33 -9.69 7.77
CA ARG A 159 3.54 -8.47 7.54
C ARG A 159 3.42 -8.13 6.06
N GLU A 160 4.47 -8.34 5.30
CA GLU A 160 4.49 -8.13 3.84
C GLU A 160 3.54 -9.12 3.15
N GLN A 161 3.50 -10.38 3.57
CA GLN A 161 2.48 -11.34 3.11
C GLN A 161 1.07 -10.89 3.43
N GLN A 162 0.81 -10.42 4.66
CA GLN A 162 -0.51 -9.91 5.05
C GLN A 162 -0.93 -8.71 4.19
N LEU A 163 0.00 -7.79 3.91
CA LEU A 163 -0.26 -6.59 3.11
C LEU A 163 -0.48 -6.94 1.63
N LEU A 164 0.31 -7.86 1.08
CA LEU A 164 0.08 -8.40 -0.27
C LEU A 164 -1.29 -9.05 -0.40
N ALA A 165 -1.69 -9.87 0.57
CA ALA A 165 -3.02 -10.50 0.56
C ALA A 165 -4.16 -9.46 0.58
N ALA A 166 -3.98 -8.37 1.33
CA ALA A 166 -4.92 -7.26 1.36
C ALA A 166 -5.01 -6.54 0.00
N TYR A 167 -3.87 -6.26 -0.64
CA TYR A 167 -3.84 -5.69 -2.00
C TYR A 167 -4.46 -6.64 -3.04
N ASP A 168 -4.13 -7.94 -2.99
CA ASP A 168 -4.65 -8.94 -3.92
C ASP A 168 -6.17 -9.07 -3.83
N THR A 169 -6.70 -9.10 -2.61
CA THR A 169 -8.15 -9.17 -2.38
C THR A 169 -8.86 -7.93 -2.94
N LEU A 170 -8.27 -6.75 -2.77
CA LEU A 170 -8.86 -5.51 -3.27
C LEU A 170 -8.75 -5.43 -4.80
N LEU A 171 -7.55 -5.60 -5.36
CA LEU A 171 -7.32 -5.46 -6.79
C LEU A 171 -8.07 -6.51 -7.61
N SER A 172 -8.23 -7.73 -7.10
CA SER A 172 -9.04 -8.76 -7.78
C SER A 172 -10.53 -8.40 -7.82
N LYS A 173 -11.09 -7.83 -6.74
CA LYS A 173 -12.48 -7.36 -6.69
C LYS A 173 -12.70 -6.11 -7.55
N THR A 174 -11.84 -5.10 -7.40
CA THR A 174 -11.98 -3.81 -8.08
C THR A 174 -11.73 -3.92 -9.59
N PHE A 175 -10.86 -4.82 -10.04
CA PHE A 175 -10.67 -5.08 -11.47
C PHE A 175 -11.94 -5.65 -12.14
N ILE A 176 -12.71 -6.46 -11.41
CA ILE A 176 -13.99 -7.00 -11.89
C ILE A 176 -15.05 -5.89 -11.98
N GLU A 177 -15.15 -5.03 -10.98
CA GLU A 177 -16.11 -3.92 -10.95
C GLU A 177 -15.82 -2.86 -12.02
N VAL A 178 -14.56 -2.47 -12.18
CA VAL A 178 -14.13 -1.51 -13.23
C VAL A 178 -14.37 -2.07 -14.63
N GLN A 179 -14.14 -3.37 -14.87
CA GLN A 179 -14.47 -4.00 -16.15
C GLN A 179 -15.99 -4.02 -16.43
N GLN A 180 -16.82 -4.21 -15.41
CA GLN A 180 -18.27 -4.22 -15.57
C GLN A 180 -18.84 -2.82 -15.82
N GLN A 181 -18.30 -1.79 -15.16
CA GLN A 181 -18.71 -0.40 -15.41
C GLN A 181 -18.30 0.10 -16.80
N LEU A 182 -17.12 -0.28 -17.30
CA LEU A 182 -16.67 0.08 -18.66
C LEU A 182 -17.43 -0.65 -19.80
N GLN A 183 -18.18 -1.71 -19.48
CA GLN A 183 -19.01 -2.44 -20.45
C GLN A 183 -20.50 -2.02 -20.42
N ALA A 184 -20.88 -1.19 -19.45
CA ALA A 184 -22.26 -0.71 -19.28
C ALA A 184 -22.51 0.69 -19.87
N ASP A 185 -21.45 1.37 -20.32
CA ASP A 185 -21.47 2.61 -21.11
C ASP A 185 -21.30 2.31 -22.62
#